data_AF-S7X6H3-F1
#
_entry.id   AF-S7X6H3-F1
#
_cell.length_a   1.000
_cell.length_b   1.000
_cell.length_c   1.000
_cell.angle_alpha   90.00
_cell.angle_beta   90.00
_cell.angle_gamma   90.00
#
_symmetry.space_group_name_H-M   'P 1'
#
loop_
_entity.id
_entity.type
_entity.pdbx_description
1 polymer ?
#
loop_
_entity_poly.entity_id
_entity_poly.type
_entity_poly.pdbx_seq_one_letter_code
_entity_poly.pdbx_strand_id
1 'polypeptide(L)' 'MTLVKTLPMKFDAYYVCLLSEKYKSGFMNPVKAFWIGWQSNRKAKRSNEYSSHIYVLKNANS' A
#
# COMPACT_ATOMS: atom_id res chain seq x y z
N MET A 1 -8.63 23.80 -8.38
CA MET A 1 -8.09 22.43 -8.16
C MET A 1 -9.22 21.42 -8.15
N THR A 2 -9.19 20.44 -9.05
CA THR A 2 -10.16 19.35 -9.12
C THR A 2 -9.47 18.01 -8.86
N LEU A 3 -10.10 17.16 -8.03
CA LEU A 3 -9.65 15.78 -7.83
C LEU A 3 -9.93 14.97 -9.11
N VAL A 4 -8.88 14.44 -9.73
CA VAL A 4 -9.01 13.70 -10.99
C VAL A 4 -9.19 12.22 -10.73
N LYS A 5 -8.34 11.64 -9.89
CA LYS A 5 -8.34 10.19 -9.59
C LYS A 5 -7.80 9.93 -8.19
N THR A 6 -8.33 8.87 -7.58
CA THR A 6 -7.80 8.26 -6.37
C THR A 6 -7.29 6.87 -6.73
N LEU A 7 -6.00 6.61 -6.47
CA LEU A 7 -5.35 5.34 -6.77
C LEU A 7 -4.85 4.69 -5.48
N PRO A 8 -5.06 3.38 -5.28
CA PRO A 8 -4.58 2.69 -4.08
C PRO A 8 -3.08 2.37 -4.15
N MET A 9 -2.33 2.64 -3.07
CA MET A 9 -0.91 2.26 -2.94
C MET A 9 -0.74 0.86 -2.40
N LYS A 10 -0.78 -0.11 -3.31
CA LYS A 10 -0.65 -1.54 -3.00
C LYS A 10 0.71 -1.94 -2.44
N PHE A 11 1.78 -1.19 -2.74
CA PHE A 11 3.16 -1.55 -2.37
C PHE A 11 3.58 -1.04 -0.99
N ASP A 12 2.90 -0.01 -0.47
CA ASP A 12 3.22 0.59 0.82
C ASP A 12 3.09 -0.41 1.97
N ALA A 13 2.00 -1.19 1.98
CA ALA A 13 1.77 -2.24 2.96
C ALA A 13 2.85 -3.34 2.94
N TYR A 14 3.44 -3.64 1.78
CA TYR A 14 4.50 -4.65 1.66
C TYR A 14 5.80 -4.12 2.24
N TYR A 15 6.10 -2.84 1.99
CA TYR A 15 7.32 -2.21 2.47
C TYR A 15 7.33 -2.08 3.99
N VAL A 16 6.21 -1.64 4.59
CA VAL A 16 6.06 -1.56 6.04
C VAL A 16 6.13 -2.94 6.70
N CYS A 17 5.52 -3.97 6.09
CA CYS A 17 5.63 -5.35 6.58
C CYS A 17 7.08 -5.87 6.51
N LEU A 18 7.80 -5.63 5.40
CA LEU A 18 9.20 -6.00 5.25
C LEU A 18 10.09 -5.34 6.29
N LEU A 19 9.88 -4.04 6.53
CA LEU A 19 10.61 -3.30 7.56
C LEU A 19 10.31 -3.87 8.94
N SER A 20 9.03 -4.09 9.26
CA SER A 20 8.61 -4.65 10.55
C SER A 20 9.16 -6.05 10.78
N GLU A 21 9.14 -6.94 9.79
CA GLU A 21 9.77 -8.27 9.89
C GLU A 21 11.28 -8.18 10.09
N LYS A 22 11.96 -7.25 9.40
CA LYS A 22 13.39 -7.00 9.58
C LYS A 22 13.72 -6.58 11.02
N TYR A 23 12.92 -5.68 11.60
CA TYR A 23 13.11 -5.23 12.98
C TYR A 23 12.74 -6.29 14.02
N LYS A 24 11.70 -7.11 13.75
CA LYS A 24 11.16 -8.05 14.74
C LYS A 24 11.87 -9.40 14.74
N SER A 25 12.33 -9.88 13.58
CA SER A 25 12.88 -11.23 13.41
C SER A 25 14.36 -11.25 13.04
N GLY A 26 14.98 -10.10 12.73
CA GLY A 26 16.38 -10.00 12.30
C GLY A 26 16.68 -10.58 10.91
N PHE A 27 15.71 -11.26 10.29
CA PHE A 27 15.83 -11.91 8.99
C PHE A 27 14.73 -11.39 8.06
N MET A 28 15.09 -10.89 6.87
CA MET A 28 14.10 -10.51 5.86
C MET A 28 13.53 -11.77 5.23
N ASN A 29 12.25 -12.05 5.44
CA ASN A 29 11.52 -13.10 4.71
C ASN A 29 10.63 -12.47 3.63
N PRO A 30 11.21 -12.05 2.48
CA PRO A 30 10.46 -11.38 1.42
C PRO A 30 9.30 -12.23 0.90
N VAL A 31 9.43 -13.56 0.90
CA VAL A 31 8.35 -14.48 0.50
C VAL A 31 7.15 -14.40 1.45
N LYS A 32 7.40 -14.31 2.76
CA LYS A 32 6.35 -14.23 3.78
C LYS A 32 5.68 -12.86 3.78
N ALA A 33 6.47 -11.79 3.70
CA ALA A 33 5.97 -10.43 3.53
C ALA A 33 5.14 -10.28 2.24
N PHE A 34 5.55 -10.92 1.15
CA PHE A 34 4.79 -10.91 -0.10
C PHE A 34 3.47 -11.67 0.02
N TRP A 35 3.44 -12.82 0.69
CA TRP A 35 2.21 -13.58 0.93
C TRP A 35 1.22 -12.83 1.83
N ILE A 36 1.71 -12.25 2.93
CA ILE A 36 0.91 -11.44 3.86
C ILE A 36 0.40 -10.17 3.18
N GLY A 37 1.28 -9.47 2.46
CA GLY A 37 0.92 -8.30 1.66
C GLY A 37 -0.10 -8.62 0.57
N TRP A 38 -0.02 -9.80 -0.07
CA TRP A 38 -0.98 -10.26 -1.07
C TRP A 38 -2.34 -10.51 -0.44
N GLN A 39 -2.36 -11.25 0.67
CA GLN A 39 -3.60 -11.54 1.39
C GLN A 39 -4.28 -10.25 1.85
N SER A 40 -3.50 -9.30 2.37
CA SER A 40 -3.97 -7.97 2.77
C SER A 40 -4.50 -7.17 1.58
N ASN A 41 -3.76 -7.07 0.48
CA ASN A 41 -4.24 -6.41 -0.75
C ASN A 41 -5.52 -7.03 -1.30
N ARG A 42 -5.68 -8.35 -1.18
CA ARG A 42 -6.87 -9.06 -1.66
C ARG A 42 -8.09 -8.78 -0.78
N LYS A 43 -7.90 -8.62 0.54
CA LYS A 43 -8.94 -8.11 1.46
C LYS A 43 -9.23 -6.63 1.22
N ALA A 44 -8.21 -5.80 1.09
CA ALA A 44 -8.32 -4.37 0.79
C ALA A 44 -8.99 -4.08 -0.55
N LYS A 45 -8.85 -4.96 -1.55
CA LYS A 45 -9.61 -4.87 -2.82
C LYS A 45 -11.10 -5.11 -2.63
N ARG A 46 -11.50 -5.86 -1.59
CA ARG A 46 -12.91 -6.15 -1.25
C ARG A 46 -13.51 -5.12 -0.31
N SER A 47 -12.72 -4.53 0.59
CA SER A 47 -13.15 -3.47 1.53
C SER A 47 -12.87 -2.05 1.06
N ASN A 48 -12.07 -1.86 0.01
CA ASN A 48 -11.51 -0.57 -0.44
C ASN A 48 -10.62 0.16 0.59
N GLU A 49 -10.28 -0.49 1.70
CA GLU A 49 -9.40 0.07 2.74
C GLU A 49 -7.94 -0.28 2.45
N TYR A 50 -7.30 0.52 1.60
CA TYR A 50 -5.84 0.47 1.46
C TYR A 50 -5.18 1.33 2.54
N SER A 51 -4.00 0.90 3.02
CA SER A 51 -3.18 1.64 3.99
C SER A 51 -2.91 3.09 3.56
N SER A 52 -2.74 3.28 2.25
CA SER A 52 -2.37 4.56 1.64
C SER A 52 -3.07 4.75 0.30
N HIS A 53 -3.45 5.99 0.00
CA HIS A 53 -4.13 6.40 -1.23
C HIS A 53 -3.41 7.57 -1.89
N ILE A 54 -3.15 7.47 -3.19
CA ILE A 54 -2.64 8.56 -4.02
C ILE A 54 -3.82 9.38 -4.53
N TYR A 55 -3.84 10.66 -4.17
CA TYR A 55 -4.80 11.63 -4.70
C TYR A 55 -4.14 12.44 -5.81
N VAL A 56 -4.63 12.28 -7.04
CA VAL A 56 -4.18 13.07 -8.19
C VAL A 56 -5.06 14.30 -8.30
N LEU A 57 -4.50 15.44 -7.90
CA LEU A 57 -5.14 16.74 -7.98
C LEU A 57 -4.68 17.44 -9.27
N LYS A 58 -5.63 17.85 -10.11
CA LYS A 58 -5.34 18.72 -11.25
C LYS A 58 -5.64 20.14 -10.85
N ASN A 59 -4.60 20.98 -10.83
CA ASN A 59 -4.84 22.40 -10.71
C ASN A 59 -5.29 22.93 -12.07
N ALA A 60 -6.55 23.36 -12.15
CA ALA A 60 -7.04 24.19 -13.24
C ALA A 60 -6.86 25.64 -12.79
N ASN A 61 -5.62 26.13 -12.85
CA ASN A 61 -5.36 27.56 -12.89
C ASN A 61 -4.84 27.83 -14.30
N SER A 62 -5.63 28.62 -15.02
CA SER A 62 -5.31 29.28 -16.27
C SER A 62 -4.18 30.30 -16.09
#